data_AF-A0A5C4JJ37-F1
#
_entry.id   AF-A0A5C4JJ37-F1
#
_cell.length_a   1.000
_cell.length_b   1.000
_cell.length_c   1.000
_cell.angle_alpha   90.00
_cell.angle_beta   90.00
_cell.angle_gamma   90.00
#
_symmetry.space_group_name_H-M   'P 1'
#
loop_
_entity.id
_entity.type
_entity.pdbx_description
1 polymer ?
#
loop_
_entity_poly.entity_id
_entity_poly.type
_entity_poly.pdbx_seq_one_letter_code
_entity_poly.pdbx_strand_id
1 'polypeptide(L)' 'MTAQRGAAGRDEPTPAALRAATARGLMEQFPGVRVWYGEATGSWWAMVPLRSGPRLLEAPTPQELREEIMSLRRRG' A
#
# COMPACT_ATOMS: atom_id res chain seq x y z
N MET A 1 35.77 12.61 0.48
CA MET A 1 34.34 12.75 0.14
C MET A 1 33.54 12.43 1.38
N THR A 2 33.23 13.47 2.16
CA THR A 2 32.81 13.39 3.57
C THR A 2 31.29 13.46 3.73
N ALA A 3 30.83 12.57 4.61
CA ALA A 3 29.75 12.75 5.58
C ALA A 3 28.31 12.91 5.07
N GLN A 4 27.51 11.86 5.30
CA GLN A 4 26.09 12.00 5.58
C GLN A 4 25.84 11.52 7.02
N ARG A 5 26.02 12.44 7.97
CA ARG A 5 25.53 12.28 9.33
C ARG A 5 24.92 13.61 9.77
N GLY A 6 23.60 13.65 9.77
CA GLY A 6 22.74 14.71 10.31
C GLY A 6 21.32 14.16 10.30
N ALA A 7 20.84 13.58 11.41
CA ALA A 7 20.12 14.30 12.46
C ALA A 7 18.72 14.76 12.01
N ALA A 8 17.74 13.87 12.17
CA ALA A 8 16.36 14.21 12.49
C ALA A 8 16.00 13.24 13.62
N GLY A 9 15.99 13.64 14.90
CA GLY A 9 14.95 14.50 15.45
C GLY A 9 13.70 13.64 15.67
N ARG A 10 13.60 13.01 16.85
CA ARG A 10 12.40 12.34 17.43
C ARG A 10 11.38 11.80 16.42
N ASP A 11 11.42 10.49 16.20
CA ASP A 11 10.33 9.52 15.95
C ASP A 11 8.94 10.02 15.47
N GLU A 12 8.86 11.02 14.59
CA GLU A 12 7.64 11.28 13.85
C GLU A 12 7.70 10.40 12.60
N PRO A 13 6.87 9.34 12.51
CA PRO A 13 6.93 8.44 11.38
C PRO A 13 6.65 9.26 10.12
N THR A 14 7.64 9.31 9.23
CA THR A 14 7.50 10.00 7.95
C THR A 14 6.20 9.56 7.27
N PRO A 15 5.49 10.44 6.53
CA PRO A 15 4.27 10.05 5.83
C PRO A 15 4.46 8.81 4.94
N ALA A 16 5.64 8.65 4.35
CA ALA A 16 6.03 7.45 3.61
C ALA A 16 6.12 6.19 4.49
N ALA A 17 6.67 6.28 5.71
CA ALA A 17 6.71 5.17 6.65
C ALA A 17 5.31 4.77 7.15
N LEU A 18 4.44 5.75 7.44
CA LEU A 18 3.04 5.49 7.77
C LEU A 18 2.32 4.75 6.64
N ARG A 19 2.49 5.21 5.39
CA ARG A 19 1.93 4.56 4.21
C ARG A 19 2.48 3.14 4.04
N ALA A 20 3.78 2.93 4.22
CA ALA A 20 4.39 1.61 4.15
C ALA A 20 3.84 0.66 5.23
N ALA A 21 3.62 1.16 6.46
CA ALA A 21 2.99 0.39 7.53
C ALA A 21 1.54 0.03 7.20
N THR A 22 0.76 0.97 6.66
CA THR A 22 -0.62 0.70 6.21
C THR A 22 -0.65 -0.30 5.06
N ALA A 23 0.22 -0.17 4.06
CA ALA A 23 0.36 -1.13 2.96
C ALA A 23 0.65 -2.54 3.51
N ARG A 24 1.59 -2.64 4.45
CA ARG A 24 1.93 -3.90 5.10
C ARG A 24 0.76 -4.51 5.86
N GLY A 25 0.04 -3.71 6.65
CA GLY A 25 -1.16 -4.17 7.35
C GLY A 25 -2.25 -4.67 6.40
N LEU A 26 -2.37 -4.09 5.20
CA LEU A 26 -3.28 -4.60 4.16
C LEU A 26 -2.76 -5.90 3.55
N MET A 27 -1.46 -6.01 3.26
CA MET A 27 -0.88 -7.27 2.75
C MET A 27 -1.00 -8.42 3.75
N GLU A 28 -0.92 -8.15 5.05
CA GLU A 28 -1.14 -9.14 6.11
C GLU A 28 -2.60 -9.61 6.17
N GLN A 29 -3.57 -8.71 5.92
CA GLN A 29 -5.00 -9.07 5.82
C GLN A 29 -5.33 -9.85 4.54
N PHE A 30 -4.57 -9.64 3.47
CA PHE A 30 -4.83 -10.24 2.15
C PHE A 30 -3.60 -10.99 1.63
N PRO A 31 -3.42 -12.27 2.03
CA PRO A 31 -2.28 -13.05 1.58
C PRO A 31 -2.24 -13.16 0.05
N GLY A 32 -1.09 -12.81 -0.53
CA GLY A 32 -0.86 -12.81 -1.98
C GLY A 32 -1.16 -11.47 -2.67
N VAL A 33 -1.87 -10.54 -2.02
CA VAL A 33 -2.09 -9.19 -2.55
C VAL A 33 -0.85 -8.34 -2.28
N ARG A 34 -0.41 -7.60 -3.29
CA ARG A 34 0.66 -6.61 -3.13
C ARG A 34 0.05 -5.22 -3.09
N VAL A 35 0.30 -4.45 -2.04
CA VAL A 35 -0.24 -3.09 -1.86
C VAL A 35 0.91 -2.09 -1.79
N TRP A 36 0.75 -0.94 -2.43
CA TRP A 36 1.70 0.18 -2.36
C TRP A 36 0.99 1.52 -2.57
N TYR A 37 1.65 2.60 -2.18
CA TYR A 37 1.19 3.97 -2.45
C TYR A 37 1.97 4.55 -3.63
N GLY A 38 1.26 5.05 -4.63
CA GLY A 38 1.84 5.72 -5.79
C GLY A 38 2.08 7.18 -5.49
N GLU A 39 3.30 7.55 -5.09
CA GLU A 39 3.66 8.96 -4.80
C GLU A 39 3.40 9.90 -5.98
N ALA A 40 3.51 9.41 -7.23
CA ALA A 40 3.26 10.19 -8.43
C ALA A 40 1.77 10.45 -8.70
N THR A 41 0.88 9.54 -8.30
CA THR A 41 -0.57 9.67 -8.53
C THR A 41 -1.31 10.14 -7.28
N GLY A 42 -0.70 10.02 -6.10
CA GLY A 42 -1.35 10.25 -4.82
C GLY A 42 -2.34 9.16 -4.41
N SER A 43 -2.34 8.01 -5.10
CA SER A 43 -3.32 6.94 -4.92
C SER A 43 -2.70 5.69 -4.31
N TRP A 44 -3.54 4.90 -3.64
CA TRP A 44 -3.24 3.55 -3.23
C TRP A 44 -3.46 2.57 -4.38
N TRP A 45 -2.55 1.63 -4.51
CA TRP A 45 -2.57 0.60 -5.53
C TRP A 45 -2.50 -0.77 -4.89
N ALA A 46 -3.30 -1.70 -5.40
CA ALA A 46 -3.25 -3.09 -4.99
C ALA A 46 -3.27 -4.02 -6.20
N MET A 47 -2.30 -4.94 -6.24
CA MET A 47 -2.27 -6.03 -7.20
C MET A 47 -2.80 -7.29 -6.52
N VAL A 48 -3.99 -7.72 -6.93
CA VAL A 48 -4.70 -8.87 -6.40
C VAL A 48 -4.58 -10.04 -7.37
N PRO A 49 -3.93 -11.16 -6.99
CA PRO A 49 -3.96 -12.37 -7.80
C PRO A 49 -5.35 -13.02 -7.71
N LEU A 50 -6.07 -13.09 -8.82
CA LEU A 50 -7.31 -13.85 -8.94
C LEU A 50 -7.10 -15.07 -9.83
N ARG A 51 -8.05 -16.02 -9.77
CA ARG A 51 -8.07 -17.20 -10.66
C ARG A 51 -8.18 -16.82 -12.14
N SER A 52 -8.85 -15.72 -12.45
CA SER A 52 -8.99 -15.16 -13.80
C SER A 52 -7.78 -14.35 -14.26
N GLY A 53 -6.80 -14.12 -13.39
CA GLY A 53 -5.60 -13.33 -13.66
C GLY A 53 -5.37 -12.23 -12.61
N PRO A 54 -4.15 -11.67 -12.54
CA PRO A 54 -3.85 -10.56 -11.66
C PRO A 54 -4.66 -9.33 -12.04
N ARG A 55 -5.26 -8.67 -11.05
CA ARG A 55 -6.02 -7.44 -11.22
C ARG A 55 -5.39 -6.32 -10.42
N LEU A 56 -5.26 -5.18 -11.07
CA LEU A 56 -4.78 -3.95 -10.46
C LEU A 56 -5.98 -3.12 -10.03
N LEU A 57 -5.95 -2.67 -8.77
CA LEU A 57 -6.93 -1.78 -8.16
C LEU A 57 -6.23 -0.49 -7.78
N GLU A 58 -6.92 0.63 -7.99
CA GLU A 58 -6.51 1.97 -7.58
C GLU A 58 -7.60 2.57 -6.69
N ALA A 59 -7.21 3.19 -5.58
CA ALA A 59 -8.14 3.93 -4.72
C ALA A 59 -7.45 5.13 -4.05
N PRO A 60 -8.18 6.23 -3.77
CA PRO A 60 -7.61 7.41 -3.12
C PRO A 60 -7.30 7.17 -1.63
N THR A 61 -8.01 6.24 -0.98
CA THR A 61 -7.84 5.92 0.44
C THR A 61 -7.53 4.43 0.67
N PRO A 62 -6.81 4.07 1.74
CA PRO A 62 -6.51 2.67 2.03
C PRO A 62 -7.77 1.88 2.44
N GLN A 63 -8.79 2.56 2.97
CA GLN A 63 -10.09 1.97 3.30
C GLN A 63 -10.87 1.58 2.04
N GLU A 64 -10.96 2.48 1.06
CA GLU A 64 -11.58 2.17 -0.24
C GLU A 64 -10.83 1.05 -0.96
N LEU A 65 -9.48 1.06 -0.93
CA LEU A 65 -8.69 -0.01 -1.52
C LEU A 65 -9.03 -1.37 -0.91
N ARG A 66 -9.18 -1.41 0.43
CA ARG A 66 -9.57 -2.64 1.15
C ARG A 66 -10.94 -3.12 0.71
N GLU A 67 -11.92 -2.23 0.61
CA GLU A 67 -13.28 -2.57 0.18
C GLU A 67 -13.31 -3.10 -1.25
N GLU A 68 -12.54 -2.47 -2.16
CA GLU A 68 -12.38 -2.94 -3.54
C GLU A 68 -11.72 -4.33 -3.59
N ILE A 69 -10.66 -4.57 -2.81
CA ILE A 69 -10.04 -5.91 -2.70
C ILE A 69 -11.07 -6.94 -2.21
N MET A 70 -11.86 -6.62 -1.18
CA MET A 70 -12.90 -7.52 -0.66
C MET A 70 -14.00 -7.79 -1.68
N SER A 71 -14.50 -6.75 -2.36
CA SER A 71 -15.50 -6.84 -3.42
C SER A 71 -14.98 -7.71 -4.58
N LEU A 72 -13.73 -7.49 -4.99
CA LEU A 72 -13.09 -8.24 -6.06
C LEU A 72 -12.91 -9.72 -5.72
N ARG A 73 -12.46 -10.04 -4.49
CA ARG A 73 -12.33 -11.44 -4.02
C ARG A 73 -13.67 -12.14 -3.84
N ARG A 74 -14.76 -11.42 -3.62
CA ARG A 74 -16.11 -11.99 -3.59
C ARG A 74 -16.60 -12.38 -4.99
N ARG A 75 -16.12 -11.69 -6.04
CA ARG A 75 -16.57 -11.86 -7.43
C ARG A 75 -15.73 -12.83 -8.26
N GLY A 76 -14.54 -13.23 -7.81
CA GLY A 76 -13.60 -14.10 -8.54
C GLY A 76 -13.28 -15.39 -7.79
#